data_AF-A0A5M6IAY5-F1
#
_entry.id   AF-A0A5M6IAY5-F1
#
_cell.length_a   1.000
_cell.length_b   1.000
_cell.length_c   1.000
_cell.angle_alpha   90.00
_cell.angle_beta   90.00
_cell.angle_gamma   90.00
#
_symmetry.space_group_name_H-M   'P 1'
#
loop_
_entity.id
_entity.type
_entity.pdbx_description
1 polymer ?
#
loop_
_entity_poly.entity_id
_entity_poly.type
_entity_poly.pdbx_seq_one_letter_code
_entity_poly.pdbx_strand_id
1 'polypeptide(L)'
;MPCTLRMIATATTVATMTPTRRRVSTAHSPPSLGPFAPPRSGRPHCLRTHPDDRPSTPTDAHSRHERLDTPDMNRYGRGDAPGSTDSRVPDNRIADEEEGPMVRSQDTTAEGPANAAPSAPRSVIIWDIPTRAFHWALAIALGVAWWSGEEGQFTVHFIAGHVVIGLIVFRLIWGVIGSETARFAQFVRGPGAVVRYLAQMFRPAPDKALGHNPAGAIMVILLLLAVTVQAVSGLFASENTYAFVSGPLRSFVSADLSETITGLHKGVIFNTLLTLAGVHILAAFFYLIVKRENLIRPMVLGRKTLPAHSTAQAPRLARPWLGWLVALVAAGAAWGLYRLM
;
A
#
# COMPACT_ATOMS: atom_id res chain seq x y z
N MET A 1 -40.40 29.69 -38.01
CA MET A 1 -40.75 30.80 -37.10
C MET A 1 -39.82 30.75 -35.89
N PRO A 2 -38.92 31.72 -35.67
CA PRO A 2 -37.90 31.66 -34.62
C PRO A 2 -38.20 32.63 -33.44
N CYS A 3 -38.00 32.16 -32.21
CA CYS A 3 -37.93 32.94 -30.96
C CYS A 3 -37.05 32.12 -30.00
N THR A 4 -36.06 32.61 -29.24
CA THR A 4 -35.46 33.93 -29.04
C THR A 4 -34.15 33.68 -28.29
N LEU A 5 -33.05 34.20 -28.83
CA LEU A 5 -31.74 34.31 -28.19
C LEU A 5 -31.75 35.62 -27.39
N ARG A 6 -31.45 35.59 -26.07
CA ARG A 6 -31.25 36.81 -25.28
C ARG A 6 -29.84 36.83 -24.69
N MET A 7 -29.03 37.71 -25.27
CA MET A 7 -27.80 38.27 -24.72
C MET A 7 -28.07 38.90 -23.36
N ILE A 8 -27.11 38.74 -22.44
CA ILE A 8 -26.83 39.75 -21.41
C ILE A 8 -25.35 40.09 -21.56
N ALA A 9 -25.10 41.27 -22.12
CA ALA A 9 -23.83 41.96 -22.08
C ALA A 9 -23.99 43.14 -21.12
N THR A 10 -23.10 43.24 -20.12
CA THR A 10 -22.94 44.46 -19.32
C THR A 10 -21.48 44.88 -19.34
N ALA A 11 -21.32 46.15 -19.72
CA ALA A 11 -20.16 47.02 -19.83
C ALA A 11 -19.10 46.88 -18.72
N THR A 12 -17.81 46.76 -19.06
CA THR A 12 -16.81 47.84 -19.22
C THR A 12 -16.08 48.21 -17.93
N THR A 13 -14.80 47.85 -17.83
CA THR A 13 -13.73 48.74 -17.35
C THR A 13 -12.45 48.37 -18.10
N VAL A 14 -12.00 49.32 -18.92
CA VAL A 14 -10.74 49.29 -19.67
C VAL A 14 -9.66 49.88 -18.78
N ALA A 15 -8.61 49.12 -18.47
CA ALA A 15 -7.35 49.63 -17.97
C ALA A 15 -6.29 49.39 -19.05
N THR A 16 -5.92 50.47 -19.73
CA THR A 16 -4.87 50.52 -20.75
C THR A 16 -3.49 50.43 -20.10
N MET A 17 -2.79 49.31 -20.32
CA MET A 17 -1.34 49.20 -20.07
C MET A 17 -0.60 49.26 -21.41
N THR A 18 0.31 50.23 -21.48
CA THR A 18 1.18 50.60 -22.60
C THR A 18 2.25 49.53 -22.87
N PRO A 19 2.53 49.14 -24.13
CA PRO A 19 3.68 48.29 -24.43
C PRO A 19 4.89 49.14 -24.84
N THR A 20 5.94 49.12 -24.02
CA THR A 20 7.23 49.71 -24.36
C THR A 20 8.02 48.74 -25.23
N ARG A 21 8.25 49.10 -26.50
CA ARG A 21 9.03 48.34 -27.48
C ARG A 21 10.39 49.00 -27.70
N ARG A 22 11.49 48.31 -27.38
CA ARG A 22 12.89 48.54 -27.85
C ARG A 22 13.72 47.35 -27.36
N ARG A 23 14.75 46.82 -28.03
CA ARG A 23 15.28 46.88 -29.39
C ARG A 23 16.28 45.71 -29.43
N VAL A 24 16.34 44.99 -30.53
CA VAL A 24 17.38 43.98 -30.80
C VAL A 24 18.76 44.65 -30.84
N SER A 25 19.76 44.07 -30.16
CA SER A 25 21.18 44.32 -30.41
C SER A 25 21.97 43.03 -30.26
N THR A 26 22.87 42.85 -31.20
CA THR A 26 23.65 41.67 -31.58
C THR A 26 24.90 41.43 -30.74
N ALA A 27 25.32 40.16 -30.75
CA ALA A 27 26.70 39.64 -30.63
C ALA A 27 27.41 39.73 -29.27
N HIS A 28 27.79 38.58 -28.70
CA HIS A 28 29.19 38.13 -28.61
C HIS A 28 29.28 36.68 -28.08
N SER A 29 30.26 35.96 -28.62
CA SER A 29 30.50 34.51 -28.59
C SER A 29 30.84 33.90 -27.22
N PRO A 30 30.71 32.56 -27.05
CA PRO A 30 31.13 31.84 -25.85
C PRO A 30 32.62 31.47 -25.89
N PRO A 31 33.31 31.33 -24.73
CA PRO A 31 34.65 30.75 -24.71
C PRO A 31 34.59 29.22 -24.72
N SER A 32 35.24 28.71 -25.77
CA SER A 32 35.88 27.41 -26.01
C SER A 32 36.08 26.44 -24.84
N LEU A 33 35.61 25.21 -25.09
CA LEU A 33 36.13 23.95 -24.58
C LEU A 33 37.61 23.77 -24.95
N GLY A 34 38.46 23.45 -23.97
CA GLY A 34 39.81 22.93 -24.19
C GLY A 34 39.86 21.40 -24.03
N PRO A 35 40.57 20.64 -24.89
CA PRO A 35 40.83 19.22 -24.72
C PRO A 35 42.25 18.92 -24.19
N PHE A 36 42.48 17.66 -23.76
CA PHE A 36 43.74 17.01 -23.32
C PHE A 36 44.17 17.24 -21.85
N ALA A 37 44.56 16.26 -21.02
CA ALA A 37 44.92 14.84 -21.19
C ALA A 37 44.85 14.05 -19.84
N PRO A 38 44.74 12.70 -19.83
CA PRO A 38 45.11 11.83 -18.70
C PRO A 38 46.62 11.44 -18.80
N PRO A 39 47.36 11.10 -17.72
CA PRO A 39 47.15 9.86 -16.96
C PRO A 39 47.59 9.90 -15.47
N ARG A 40 47.22 8.89 -14.68
CA ARG A 40 48.13 8.25 -13.70
C ARG A 40 47.51 7.00 -13.07
N SER A 41 48.00 5.87 -13.55
CA SER A 41 48.03 4.57 -12.87
C SER A 41 48.85 4.66 -11.58
N GLY A 42 48.35 4.07 -10.50
CA GLY A 42 49.10 3.90 -9.26
C GLY A 42 48.45 2.89 -8.33
N ARG A 43 48.72 1.60 -8.56
CA ARG A 43 48.65 0.57 -7.51
C ARG A 43 49.88 0.70 -6.62
N PRO A 44 49.77 0.32 -5.34
CA PRO A 44 50.55 -0.83 -4.85
C PRO A 44 49.64 -1.77 -4.04
N HIS A 45 49.55 -3.07 -4.33
CA HIS A 45 50.49 -4.15 -3.97
C HIS A 45 50.93 -4.18 -2.49
N CYS A 46 50.25 -5.03 -1.71
CA CYS A 46 50.72 -5.97 -0.67
C CYS A 46 49.58 -7.01 -0.54
N LEU A 47 49.62 -8.32 -0.82
CA LEU A 47 50.65 -9.37 -0.93
C LEU A 47 51.37 -9.69 0.38
N ARG A 48 50.74 -10.52 1.24
CA ARG A 48 51.24 -11.86 1.67
C ARG A 48 50.27 -12.49 2.70
N THR A 49 49.66 -13.66 2.39
CA THR A 49 50.06 -15.05 2.80
C THR A 49 49.96 -15.27 4.32
N HIS A 50 49.44 -16.35 4.89
CA HIS A 50 49.30 -17.75 4.46
C HIS A 50 48.26 -18.48 5.38
N PRO A 51 48.09 -19.82 5.37
CA PRO A 51 46.80 -20.49 5.51
C PRO A 51 46.62 -21.10 6.91
N ASP A 52 45.46 -21.67 7.22
CA ASP A 52 45.47 -22.85 8.10
C ASP A 52 44.44 -23.88 7.62
N ASP A 53 45.05 -24.97 7.21
CA ASP A 53 44.59 -26.32 6.97
C ASP A 53 43.95 -26.94 8.24
N ARG A 54 42.71 -27.46 8.16
CA ARG A 54 42.39 -28.92 8.15
C ARG A 54 40.97 -29.27 8.64
N PRO A 55 40.45 -30.44 8.20
CA PRO A 55 39.10 -30.92 8.49
C PRO A 55 39.07 -31.99 9.62
N SER A 56 37.90 -32.21 10.20
CA SER A 56 37.58 -33.45 10.93
C SER A 56 36.06 -33.69 11.03
N THR A 57 35.57 -34.69 10.29
CA THR A 57 34.47 -35.59 10.71
C THR A 57 35.07 -36.70 11.59
N PRO A 58 34.31 -37.30 12.54
CA PRO A 58 33.54 -38.52 12.24
C PRO A 58 32.20 -38.69 13.01
N THR A 59 31.27 -39.36 12.32
CA THR A 59 30.38 -40.50 12.66
C THR A 59 29.72 -40.72 14.04
N ASP A 60 28.55 -41.38 13.95
CA ASP A 60 27.74 -42.15 14.92
C ASP A 60 26.55 -41.41 15.59
N ALA A 61 25.30 -41.65 15.17
CA ALA A 61 24.46 -42.86 15.31
C ALA A 61 23.99 -43.09 16.75
N HIS A 62 22.71 -42.81 17.05
CA HIS A 62 21.79 -43.78 17.67
C HIS A 62 20.36 -43.23 17.84
N SER A 63 19.43 -43.83 17.09
CA SER A 63 18.12 -44.35 17.49
C SER A 63 17.16 -43.52 18.35
N ARG A 64 15.97 -43.23 17.79
CA ARG A 64 14.70 -43.42 18.53
C ARG A 64 13.52 -43.73 17.59
N HIS A 65 12.98 -44.94 17.74
CA HIS A 65 11.71 -45.47 17.19
C HIS A 65 10.52 -44.52 17.48
N GLU A 66 9.56 -44.26 16.59
CA GLU A 66 8.36 -45.08 16.25
C GLU A 66 7.69 -45.67 17.51
N ARG A 67 6.37 -45.66 17.78
CA ARG A 67 5.08 -45.53 17.09
C ARG A 67 4.05 -45.53 18.26
N LEU A 68 3.00 -44.72 18.31
CA LEU A 68 1.64 -44.91 17.77
C LEU A 68 0.59 -44.99 18.89
N ASP A 69 -0.60 -44.56 18.49
CA ASP A 69 -1.93 -45.00 18.91
C ASP A 69 -2.53 -44.48 20.23
N THR A 70 -3.37 -43.46 20.02
CA THR A 70 -4.73 -43.23 20.57
C THR A 70 -5.61 -44.50 20.65
N PRO A 71 -6.88 -44.50 21.16
CA PRO A 71 -7.72 -43.43 21.75
C PRO A 71 -8.56 -43.86 22.99
N ASP A 72 -9.33 -42.88 23.50
CA ASP A 72 -10.77 -42.97 23.83
C ASP A 72 -11.28 -43.18 25.28
N MET A 73 -12.44 -42.53 25.47
CA MET A 73 -13.55 -42.73 26.42
C MET A 73 -13.43 -42.29 27.89
N ASN A 74 -13.92 -41.06 28.12
CA ASN A 74 -15.21 -40.79 28.78
C ASN A 74 -15.68 -41.76 29.88
N ARG A 75 -16.02 -41.21 31.06
CA ARG A 75 -17.36 -41.26 31.71
C ARG A 75 -17.28 -41.34 33.25
N TYR A 76 -18.31 -40.77 33.89
CA TYR A 76 -18.68 -40.77 35.33
C TYR A 76 -17.90 -39.78 36.22
N GLY A 77 -18.51 -38.82 36.94
CA GLY A 77 -19.91 -38.51 37.20
C GLY A 77 -20.15 -38.30 38.69
N ARG A 78 -20.80 -37.16 39.04
CA ARG A 78 -21.67 -36.93 40.24
C ARG A 78 -20.94 -36.99 41.61
N GLY A 79 -21.13 -36.11 42.59
CA GLY A 79 -22.03 -35.00 42.82
C GLY A 79 -21.78 -34.45 44.24
N ASP A 80 -22.53 -33.40 44.57
CA ASP A 80 -22.99 -33.00 45.91
C ASP A 80 -22.04 -32.25 46.87
N ALA A 81 -22.50 -31.05 47.25
CA ALA A 81 -22.00 -30.13 48.27
C ALA A 81 -22.72 -30.39 49.62
N PRO A 82 -22.85 -29.45 50.59
CA PRO A 82 -21.94 -28.44 51.18
C PRO A 82 -21.92 -28.51 52.74
N GLY A 83 -21.16 -27.62 53.41
CA GLY A 83 -21.34 -27.28 54.84
C GLY A 83 -20.02 -26.87 55.50
N SER A 84 -19.70 -25.58 55.70
CA SER A 84 -20.20 -24.58 56.67
C SER A 84 -19.58 -24.67 58.07
N THR A 85 -19.26 -23.48 58.60
CA THR A 85 -18.85 -23.11 59.98
C THR A 85 -17.39 -23.39 60.34
N ASP A 86 -16.53 -22.38 60.50
CA ASP A 86 -16.48 -21.25 61.45
C ASP A 86 -16.08 -21.65 62.88
N SER A 87 -15.25 -20.79 63.46
CA SER A 87 -14.99 -20.57 64.87
C SER A 87 -13.85 -21.34 65.58
N ARG A 88 -12.94 -20.50 66.14
CA ARG A 88 -12.23 -20.59 67.43
C ARG A 88 -10.75 -21.06 67.46
N VAL A 89 -9.92 -20.05 67.73
CA VAL A 89 -8.67 -20.03 68.52
C VAL A 89 -8.98 -20.49 69.97
N PRO A 90 -8.13 -21.28 70.68
CA PRO A 90 -7.06 -20.70 71.50
C PRO A 90 -5.76 -21.52 71.77
N ASP A 91 -4.69 -20.75 71.96
CA ASP A 91 -3.64 -20.80 73.01
C ASP A 91 -2.97 -22.13 73.43
N ASN A 92 -1.66 -22.22 73.17
CA ASN A 92 -0.56 -22.42 74.15
C ASN A 92 0.71 -22.81 73.36
N ARG A 93 1.84 -22.10 73.50
CA ARG A 93 2.84 -22.16 74.59
C ARG A 93 3.81 -23.34 74.40
N ILE A 94 5.12 -23.05 74.57
CA ILE A 94 6.27 -23.97 74.71
C ILE A 94 6.76 -24.53 73.35
N ALA A 95 8.04 -24.61 73.01
CA ALA A 95 9.31 -24.03 73.43
C ALA A 95 10.29 -24.32 72.26
N ASP A 96 11.56 -24.02 72.50
CA ASP A 96 12.73 -24.62 71.85
C ASP A 96 13.30 -23.84 70.66
N GLU A 97 14.34 -23.10 71.04
CA GLU A 97 15.50 -22.73 70.25
C GLU A 97 16.03 -23.95 69.50
N GLU A 98 16.00 -23.92 68.16
CA GLU A 98 16.99 -24.63 67.36
C GLU A 98 17.52 -23.70 66.26
N GLU A 99 18.84 -23.52 66.31
CA GLU A 99 19.66 -22.74 65.41
C GLU A 99 19.60 -23.31 63.97
N GLY A 100 18.87 -22.61 63.09
CA GLY A 100 18.92 -22.86 61.66
C GLY A 100 20.23 -22.31 61.06
N PRO A 101 20.88 -23.03 60.12
CA PRO A 101 22.12 -22.58 59.51
C PRO A 101 21.88 -21.27 58.73
N MET A 102 22.78 -20.31 58.91
CA MET A 102 22.85 -19.04 58.15
C MET A 102 22.59 -19.27 56.66
N VAL A 103 21.36 -19.00 56.22
CA VAL A 103 21.05 -18.77 54.83
C VAL A 103 21.75 -17.47 54.47
N ARG A 104 22.89 -17.60 53.81
CA ARG A 104 23.56 -16.51 53.10
C ARG A 104 22.50 -15.83 52.24
N SER A 105 22.06 -14.65 52.66
CA SER A 105 21.28 -13.74 51.83
C SER A 105 22.09 -13.53 50.57
N GLN A 106 21.71 -14.23 49.49
CA GLN A 106 22.09 -13.83 48.16
C GLN A 106 21.46 -12.45 48.01
N ASP A 107 22.30 -11.44 48.19
CA ASP A 107 22.08 -10.09 47.75
C ASP A 107 21.89 -10.20 46.23
N THR A 108 20.66 -10.54 45.83
CA THR A 108 20.19 -10.35 44.47
C THR A 108 20.05 -8.86 44.31
N THR A 109 21.20 -8.22 44.14
CA THR A 109 21.31 -7.09 43.25
C THR A 109 20.76 -7.62 41.92
N ALA A 110 19.45 -7.48 41.76
CA ALA A 110 18.83 -7.42 40.47
C ALA A 110 19.52 -6.24 39.79
N GLU A 111 20.63 -6.53 39.11
CA GLU A 111 20.98 -5.84 37.89
C GLU A 111 19.77 -6.00 36.97
N GLY A 112 18.74 -5.18 37.22
CA GLY A 112 17.78 -4.85 36.20
C GLY A 112 18.57 -4.43 34.96
N PRO A 113 18.12 -4.74 33.74
CA PRO A 113 18.90 -4.49 32.53
C PRO A 113 19.14 -2.99 32.35
N ALA A 114 20.15 -2.49 33.05
CA ALA A 114 20.74 -1.18 32.92
C ALA A 114 21.51 -1.24 31.60
N ASN A 115 21.09 -0.38 30.67
CA ASN A 115 21.69 -0.19 29.35
C ASN A 115 21.26 -1.17 28.25
N ALA A 116 19.94 -1.34 28.06
CA ALA A 116 19.46 -1.48 26.69
C ALA A 116 19.69 -0.14 25.97
N ALA A 117 20.81 -0.03 25.24
CA ALA A 117 21.08 1.12 24.37
C ALA A 117 19.83 1.45 23.54
N PRO A 118 19.50 2.73 23.30
CA PRO A 118 18.34 3.08 22.47
C PRO A 118 18.48 2.38 21.12
N SER A 119 17.64 1.38 20.88
CA SER A 119 17.69 0.56 19.67
C SER A 119 17.60 1.49 18.46
N ALA A 120 18.51 1.38 17.50
CA ALA A 120 18.45 2.28 16.34
C ALA A 120 17.11 2.13 15.59
N PRO A 121 16.57 3.20 14.98
CA PRO A 121 15.38 3.09 14.14
C PRO A 121 15.63 2.09 13.02
N ARG A 122 14.66 1.19 12.78
CA ARG A 122 14.81 0.10 11.81
C ARG A 122 13.92 0.31 10.58
N SER A 123 14.44 0.00 9.40
CA SER A 123 13.70 0.05 8.14
C SER A 123 13.07 -1.31 7.83
N VAL A 124 11.76 -1.34 7.59
CA VAL A 124 11.04 -2.56 7.16
C VAL A 124 10.40 -2.37 5.79
N ILE A 125 10.35 -3.44 4.99
CA ILE A 125 9.61 -3.45 3.74
C ILE A 125 8.13 -3.68 4.07
N ILE A 126 7.28 -2.74 3.67
CA ILE A 126 5.83 -2.77 3.89
C ILE A 126 5.08 -3.08 2.62
N TRP A 127 5.51 -2.51 1.49
CA TRP A 127 4.87 -2.73 0.20
C TRP A 127 5.78 -3.56 -0.69
N ASP A 128 5.25 -4.68 -1.19
CA ASP A 128 5.92 -5.48 -2.20
C ASP A 128 6.07 -4.73 -3.54
N ILE A 129 6.91 -5.25 -4.43
CA ILE A 129 7.11 -4.66 -5.76
C ILE A 129 5.81 -4.67 -6.59
N PRO A 130 5.05 -5.79 -6.66
CA PRO A 130 3.85 -5.85 -7.51
C PRO A 130 2.77 -4.82 -7.14
N THR A 131 2.55 -4.56 -5.84
CA THR A 131 1.58 -3.55 -5.37
C THR A 131 1.99 -2.14 -5.78
N ARG A 132 3.29 -1.82 -5.68
CA ARG A 132 3.80 -0.50 -6.09
C ARG A 132 3.74 -0.32 -7.60
N ALA A 133 4.15 -1.34 -8.35
CA ALA A 133 4.07 -1.34 -9.81
C ALA A 133 2.62 -1.14 -10.28
N PHE A 134 1.67 -1.88 -9.71
CA PHE A 134 0.25 -1.71 -9.99
C PHE A 134 -0.22 -0.27 -9.75
N HIS A 135 0.08 0.30 -8.58
CA HIS A 135 -0.43 1.62 -8.23
C HIS A 135 0.06 2.70 -9.19
N TRP A 136 1.36 2.73 -9.49
CA TRP A 136 1.93 3.72 -10.40
C TRP A 136 1.52 3.46 -11.84
N ALA A 137 1.43 2.20 -12.27
CA ALA A 137 0.87 1.86 -13.57
C ALA A 137 -0.58 2.33 -13.71
N LEU A 138 -1.40 2.16 -12.67
CA LEU A 138 -2.79 2.60 -12.66
C LEU A 138 -2.89 4.13 -12.72
N ALA A 139 -2.11 4.83 -11.90
CA ALA A 139 -2.08 6.30 -11.91
C ALA A 139 -1.68 6.86 -13.27
N ILE A 140 -0.65 6.30 -13.91
CA ILE A 140 -0.20 6.69 -15.25
C ILE A 140 -1.28 6.35 -16.29
N ALA A 141 -1.84 5.14 -16.26
CA ALA A 141 -2.85 4.71 -17.22
C ALA A 141 -4.13 5.58 -17.13
N LEU A 142 -4.56 5.96 -15.93
CA LEU A 142 -5.68 6.89 -15.73
C LEU A 142 -5.35 8.29 -16.27
N GLY A 143 -4.14 8.80 -16.04
CA GLY A 143 -3.70 10.08 -16.59
C GLY A 143 -3.67 10.08 -18.12
N VAL A 144 -3.14 9.01 -18.73
CA VAL A 144 -3.13 8.83 -20.19
C VAL A 144 -4.55 8.69 -20.73
N ALA A 145 -5.42 7.90 -20.09
CA ALA A 145 -6.81 7.73 -20.50
C ALA A 145 -7.58 9.07 -20.45
N TRP A 146 -7.39 9.85 -19.39
CA TRP A 146 -8.01 11.16 -19.26
C TRP A 146 -7.54 12.11 -20.37
N TRP A 147 -6.22 12.32 -20.48
CA TRP A 147 -5.66 13.22 -21.49
C TRP A 147 -6.08 12.84 -22.91
N SER A 148 -5.96 11.56 -23.26
CA SER A 148 -6.36 11.08 -24.59
C SER A 148 -7.86 11.15 -24.86
N GLY A 149 -8.70 11.07 -23.82
CA GLY A 149 -10.15 11.25 -23.95
C GLY A 149 -10.52 12.71 -24.26
N GLU A 150 -9.86 13.67 -23.62
CA GLU A 150 -10.08 15.12 -23.84
C GLU A 150 -9.56 15.57 -25.21
N GLU A 151 -8.38 15.08 -25.61
CA GLU A 151 -7.75 15.44 -26.90
C GLU A 151 -8.36 14.68 -28.10
N GLY A 152 -9.39 13.84 -27.89
CA GLY A 152 -10.00 13.04 -28.94
C GLY A 152 -9.09 11.94 -29.51
N GLN A 153 -8.00 11.59 -28.82
CA GLN A 153 -7.08 10.51 -29.18
C GLN A 153 -7.65 9.15 -28.78
N PHE A 154 -8.80 8.78 -29.35
CA PHE A 154 -9.60 7.64 -28.91
C PHE A 154 -8.85 6.30 -28.98
N THR A 155 -7.98 6.09 -29.96
CA THR A 155 -7.11 4.88 -30.00
C THR A 155 -6.27 4.74 -28.75
N VAL A 156 -5.65 5.83 -28.29
CA VAL A 156 -4.84 5.85 -27.07
C VAL A 156 -5.74 5.66 -25.85
N HIS A 157 -6.90 6.30 -25.82
CA HIS A 157 -7.89 6.15 -24.76
C HIS A 157 -8.34 4.68 -24.60
N PHE A 158 -8.65 3.99 -25.70
CA PHE A 158 -9.02 2.58 -25.67
C PHE A 158 -7.89 1.68 -25.17
N ILE A 159 -6.66 1.89 -25.65
CA ILE A 159 -5.49 1.12 -25.18
C ILE A 159 -5.32 1.33 -23.67
N ALA A 160 -5.36 2.57 -23.21
CA ALA A 160 -5.23 2.90 -21.79
C ALA A 160 -6.38 2.28 -20.96
N GLY A 161 -7.62 2.32 -21.46
CA GLY A 161 -8.77 1.66 -20.84
C GLY A 161 -8.59 0.15 -20.69
N HIS A 162 -8.06 -0.54 -21.69
CA HIS A 162 -7.76 -1.98 -21.62
C HIS A 162 -6.65 -2.28 -20.61
N VAL A 163 -5.62 -1.44 -20.54
CA VAL A 163 -4.57 -1.55 -19.52
C VAL A 163 -5.19 -1.38 -18.13
N VAL A 164 -6.11 -0.42 -17.93
CA VAL A 164 -6.82 -0.23 -16.66
C VAL A 164 -7.64 -1.48 -16.29
N ILE A 165 -8.37 -2.10 -17.23
CA ILE A 165 -9.09 -3.36 -16.99
C ILE A 165 -8.12 -4.46 -16.51
N GLY A 166 -7.00 -4.64 -17.19
CA GLY A 166 -5.97 -5.60 -16.77
C GLY A 166 -5.44 -5.31 -15.37
N LEU A 167 -5.16 -4.04 -15.06
CA LEU A 167 -4.70 -3.63 -13.73
C LEU A 167 -5.76 -3.88 -12.64
N ILE A 168 -7.05 -3.67 -12.90
CA ILE A 168 -8.14 -4.01 -11.98
C ILE A 168 -8.13 -5.52 -11.69
N VAL A 169 -8.10 -6.35 -12.73
CA VAL A 169 -8.07 -7.83 -12.58
C VAL A 169 -6.85 -8.25 -11.76
N PHE A 170 -5.68 -7.73 -12.11
CA PHE A 170 -4.45 -7.95 -11.34
C PHE A 170 -4.65 -7.62 -9.86
N ARG A 171 -5.22 -6.44 -9.57
CA ARG A 171 -5.38 -5.97 -8.20
C ARG A 171 -6.36 -6.81 -7.39
N LEU A 172 -7.45 -7.24 -8.01
CA LEU A 172 -8.45 -8.10 -7.38
C LEU A 172 -7.83 -9.45 -7.00
N ILE A 173 -7.09 -10.09 -7.91
CA ILE A 173 -6.38 -11.35 -7.63
C ILE A 173 -5.29 -11.13 -6.57
N TRP A 174 -4.43 -10.13 -6.74
CA TRP A 174 -3.34 -9.83 -5.80
C TRP A 174 -3.86 -9.44 -4.40
N GLY A 175 -5.05 -8.83 -4.33
CA GLY A 175 -5.72 -8.50 -3.08
C GLY A 175 -6.30 -9.70 -2.32
N VAL A 176 -6.27 -10.89 -2.91
CA VAL A 176 -6.65 -12.13 -2.23
C VAL A 176 -5.41 -12.95 -1.87
N ILE A 177 -4.50 -13.18 -2.84
CA ILE A 177 -3.39 -14.12 -2.68
C ILE A 177 -2.01 -13.47 -2.46
N GLY A 178 -1.89 -12.14 -2.65
CA GLY A 178 -0.63 -11.41 -2.62
C GLY A 178 0.00 -11.27 -1.21
N SER A 179 0.87 -10.28 -1.04
CA SER A 179 1.50 -10.02 0.28
C SER A 179 0.47 -9.64 1.35
N GLU A 180 0.82 -9.88 2.61
CA GLU A 180 -0.06 -9.62 3.76
C GLU A 180 -0.66 -8.20 3.73
N THR A 181 0.16 -7.17 3.52
CA THR A 181 -0.28 -5.77 3.45
C THR A 181 -1.14 -5.45 2.23
N ALA A 182 -1.10 -6.27 1.18
CA ALA A 182 -1.87 -6.09 -0.04
C ALA A 182 -3.25 -6.75 0.01
N ARG A 183 -3.48 -7.68 0.96
CA ARG A 183 -4.73 -8.47 1.04
C ARG A 183 -5.88 -7.67 1.65
N PHE A 184 -7.05 -7.68 1.00
CA PHE A 184 -8.23 -6.95 1.48
C PHE A 184 -8.61 -7.33 2.91
N ALA A 185 -8.57 -8.63 3.25
CA ALA A 185 -8.89 -9.14 4.59
C ALA A 185 -7.97 -8.59 5.70
N GLN A 186 -6.76 -8.13 5.37
CA GLN A 186 -5.79 -7.65 6.36
C GLN A 186 -5.99 -6.18 6.73
N PHE A 187 -6.59 -5.38 5.84
CA PHE A 187 -6.73 -3.94 6.06
C PHE A 187 -8.15 -3.42 6.08
N VAL A 188 -9.12 -4.13 5.48
CA VAL A 188 -10.53 -3.76 5.56
C VAL A 188 -11.02 -4.05 6.97
N ARG A 189 -11.36 -2.99 7.71
CA ARG A 189 -11.91 -3.08 9.06
C ARG A 189 -13.40 -2.79 9.07
N GLY A 190 -14.10 -3.32 10.07
CA GLY A 190 -15.53 -3.10 10.25
C GLY A 190 -15.89 -1.61 10.44
N PRO A 191 -17.14 -1.23 10.15
CA PRO A 191 -17.59 0.17 10.12
C PRO A 191 -17.37 0.92 11.44
N GLY A 192 -17.52 0.24 12.59
CA GLY A 192 -17.25 0.86 13.89
C GLY A 192 -15.79 1.27 14.11
N ALA A 193 -14.83 0.48 13.58
CA ALA A 193 -13.41 0.81 13.68
C ALA A 193 -13.03 1.99 12.78
N VAL A 194 -13.68 2.11 11.63
CA VAL A 194 -13.57 3.25 10.72
C VAL A 194 -14.07 4.52 11.40
N VAL A 195 -15.32 4.52 11.89
CA VAL A 195 -15.95 5.71 12.48
C VAL A 195 -15.13 6.21 13.66
N ARG A 196 -14.70 5.30 14.54
CA ARG A 196 -13.82 5.63 15.67
C ARG A 196 -12.49 6.23 15.23
N TYR A 197 -11.90 5.73 14.14
CA TYR A 197 -10.66 6.27 13.61
C TYR A 197 -10.86 7.67 13.03
N LEU A 198 -11.91 7.88 12.22
CA LEU A 198 -12.24 9.19 11.64
C LEU A 198 -12.50 10.24 12.73
N ALA A 199 -13.22 9.88 13.79
CA ALA A 199 -13.48 10.77 14.93
C ALA A 199 -12.21 11.20 15.68
N GLN A 200 -11.15 10.38 15.63
CA GLN A 200 -9.87 10.65 16.29
C GLN A 200 -8.80 11.14 15.31
N MET A 201 -9.10 11.20 14.01
CA MET A 201 -8.13 11.49 12.95
C MET A 201 -7.51 12.88 13.11
N PHE A 202 -8.24 13.87 13.65
CA PHE A 202 -7.70 15.21 13.86
C PHE A 202 -6.89 15.36 15.16
N ARG A 203 -6.82 14.33 15.99
CA ARG A 203 -5.97 14.37 17.19
C ARG A 203 -4.50 14.19 16.82
N PRO A 204 -3.57 14.89 17.47
CA PRO A 204 -2.14 14.70 17.29
C PRO A 204 -1.70 13.39 17.97
N ALA A 205 -2.03 12.25 17.35
CA ALA A 205 -1.55 10.94 17.73
C ALA A 205 -0.99 10.23 16.47
N PRO A 206 0.20 9.60 16.55
CA PRO A 206 0.77 8.84 15.45
C PRO A 206 -0.10 7.63 15.10
N ASP A 207 -0.21 7.33 13.81
CA ASP A 207 -0.91 6.16 13.33
C ASP A 207 -0.07 4.90 13.54
N LYS A 208 -0.66 3.91 14.22
CA LYS A 208 0.00 2.64 14.53
C LYS A 208 -0.10 1.64 13.38
N ALA A 209 -0.83 1.94 12.31
CA ALA A 209 -0.96 1.03 11.18
C ALA A 209 0.36 0.89 10.41
N LEU A 210 0.80 -0.36 10.19
CA LEU A 210 1.93 -0.66 9.31
C LEU A 210 1.55 -0.52 7.83
N GLY A 211 0.40 -1.09 7.42
CA GLY A 211 -0.16 -0.99 6.07
C GLY A 211 -1.14 0.17 5.92
N HIS A 212 -2.35 -0.11 5.42
CA HIS A 212 -3.40 0.90 5.37
C HIS A 212 -3.96 1.18 6.77
N ASN A 213 -4.16 2.45 7.06
CA ASN A 213 -5.03 2.85 8.15
C ASN A 213 -6.51 2.75 7.73
N PRO A 214 -7.47 2.81 8.68
CA PRO A 214 -8.89 2.65 8.36
C PRO A 214 -9.42 3.64 7.31
N ALA A 215 -8.95 4.88 7.31
CA ALA A 215 -9.34 5.87 6.30
C ALA A 215 -8.79 5.51 4.90
N GLY A 216 -7.51 5.14 4.83
CA GLY A 216 -6.86 4.68 3.61
C GLY A 216 -7.46 3.39 3.07
N ALA A 217 -7.87 2.46 3.94
CA ALA A 217 -8.56 1.24 3.57
C ALA A 217 -9.87 1.53 2.82
N ILE A 218 -10.68 2.47 3.32
CA ILE A 218 -11.90 2.91 2.62
C ILE A 218 -11.57 3.53 1.29
N MET A 219 -10.56 4.40 1.25
CA MET A 219 -10.19 5.10 0.04
C MET A 219 -9.74 4.15 -1.08
N VAL A 220 -9.05 3.05 -0.72
CA VAL A 220 -8.72 1.98 -1.67
C VAL A 220 -9.98 1.33 -2.23
N ILE A 221 -10.98 1.01 -1.40
CA ILE A 221 -12.23 0.39 -1.85
C ILE A 221 -13.02 1.34 -2.76
N LEU A 222 -13.15 2.61 -2.36
CA LEU A 222 -13.87 3.63 -3.13
C LEU A 222 -13.21 3.87 -4.48
N LEU A 223 -11.88 4.01 -4.54
CA LEU A 223 -11.17 4.19 -5.80
C LEU A 223 -11.24 2.94 -6.67
N LEU A 224 -11.06 1.74 -6.10
CA LEU A 224 -11.14 0.51 -6.88
C LEU A 224 -12.54 0.33 -7.48
N LEU A 225 -13.59 0.64 -6.73
CA LEU A 225 -14.97 0.63 -7.23
C LEU A 225 -15.17 1.68 -8.32
N ALA A 226 -14.79 2.93 -8.08
CA ALA A 226 -14.96 4.02 -9.03
C ALA A 226 -14.21 3.77 -10.35
N VAL A 227 -12.96 3.29 -10.27
CA VAL A 227 -12.17 2.90 -11.45
C VAL A 227 -12.81 1.73 -12.17
N THR A 228 -13.37 0.74 -11.46
CA THR A 228 -14.09 -0.38 -12.08
C THR A 228 -15.33 0.10 -12.82
N VAL A 229 -16.14 0.97 -12.21
CA VAL A 229 -17.34 1.54 -12.84
C VAL A 229 -16.96 2.39 -14.06
N GLN A 230 -15.89 3.19 -13.97
CA GLN A 230 -15.37 3.96 -15.11
C GLN A 230 -14.92 3.03 -16.25
N ALA A 231 -14.14 2.00 -15.95
CA ALA A 231 -13.61 1.10 -16.97
C ALA A 231 -14.72 0.26 -17.62
N VAL A 232 -15.65 -0.29 -16.82
CA VAL A 232 -16.78 -1.08 -17.32
C VAL A 232 -17.74 -0.24 -18.15
N SER A 233 -18.08 0.97 -17.71
CA SER A 233 -18.93 1.88 -18.53
C SER A 233 -18.28 2.19 -19.88
N GLY A 234 -16.95 2.33 -19.92
CA GLY A 234 -16.20 2.54 -21.17
C GLY A 234 -16.32 1.35 -22.15
N LEU A 235 -16.52 0.12 -21.67
CA LEU A 235 -16.72 -1.05 -22.54
C LEU A 235 -18.02 -1.01 -23.33
N PHE A 236 -19.03 -0.29 -22.83
CA PHE A 236 -20.33 -0.12 -23.48
C PHE A 236 -20.48 1.24 -24.17
N ALA A 237 -19.49 2.13 -24.03
CA ALA A 237 -19.55 3.48 -24.60
C ALA A 237 -19.30 3.47 -26.11
N SER A 238 -19.81 4.48 -26.80
CA SER A 238 -19.63 4.66 -28.25
C SER A 238 -19.39 6.13 -28.59
N GLU A 239 -18.45 6.39 -29.50
CA GLU A 239 -18.20 7.71 -30.07
C GLU A 239 -18.57 7.71 -31.56
N ASN A 240 -19.75 8.21 -31.87
CA ASN A 240 -20.32 8.19 -33.21
C ASN A 240 -20.17 9.53 -33.97
N THR A 241 -19.57 10.54 -33.34
CA THR A 241 -19.49 11.90 -33.93
C THR A 241 -18.18 12.11 -34.67
N TYR A 242 -17.06 11.76 -34.03
CA TYR A 242 -15.73 12.13 -34.52
C TYR A 242 -14.87 10.96 -34.99
N ALA A 243 -15.04 9.78 -34.39
CA ALA A 243 -14.14 8.65 -34.61
C ALA A 243 -14.86 7.36 -35.04
N PHE A 244 -16.19 7.30 -34.90
CA PHE A 244 -17.00 6.11 -35.17
C PHE A 244 -16.43 4.84 -34.52
N VAL A 245 -16.00 4.97 -33.26
CA VAL A 245 -15.42 3.85 -32.49
C VAL A 245 -16.32 3.50 -31.32
N SER A 246 -16.45 2.21 -31.03
CA SER A 246 -17.26 1.70 -29.93
C SER A 246 -16.47 0.77 -29.03
N GLY A 247 -16.86 0.70 -27.76
CA GLY A 247 -16.33 -0.27 -26.83
C GLY A 247 -16.70 -1.71 -27.22
N PRO A 248 -15.93 -2.72 -26.75
CA PRO A 248 -16.09 -4.12 -27.15
C PRO A 248 -17.48 -4.68 -26.85
N LEU A 249 -18.14 -4.17 -25.81
CA LEU A 249 -19.41 -4.69 -25.33
C LEU A 249 -20.62 -3.84 -25.76
N ARG A 250 -20.42 -2.84 -26.63
CA ARG A 250 -21.51 -2.00 -27.12
C ARG A 250 -22.62 -2.87 -27.75
N SER A 251 -22.28 -3.85 -28.57
CA SER A 251 -23.26 -4.69 -29.30
C SER A 251 -24.26 -5.41 -28.40
N PHE A 252 -23.98 -5.57 -27.11
CA PHE A 252 -24.86 -6.20 -26.14
C PHE A 252 -25.94 -5.26 -25.56
N VAL A 253 -25.92 -3.96 -25.91
CA VAL A 253 -26.88 -2.96 -25.42
C VAL A 253 -27.50 -2.15 -26.56
N SER A 254 -28.68 -1.57 -26.30
CA SER A 254 -29.35 -0.67 -27.25
C SER A 254 -28.54 0.61 -27.48
N ALA A 255 -28.81 1.29 -28.60
CA ALA A 255 -28.15 2.56 -28.93
C ALA A 255 -28.38 3.64 -27.86
N ASP A 256 -29.62 3.82 -27.43
CA ASP A 256 -29.99 4.81 -26.42
C ASP A 256 -29.31 4.54 -25.06
N LEU A 257 -29.19 3.26 -24.68
CA LEU A 257 -28.50 2.88 -23.44
C LEU A 257 -27.00 3.12 -23.56
N SER A 258 -26.38 2.78 -24.70
CA SER A 258 -24.97 3.07 -25.00
C SER A 258 -24.66 4.56 -24.93
N GLU A 259 -25.54 5.40 -25.49
CA GLU A 259 -25.41 6.86 -25.43
C GLU A 259 -25.51 7.37 -23.99
N THR A 260 -26.49 6.88 -23.23
CA THR A 260 -26.65 7.21 -21.81
C THR A 260 -25.39 6.83 -21.01
N ILE A 261 -24.88 5.62 -21.20
CA ILE A 261 -23.65 5.14 -20.56
C ILE A 261 -22.46 6.01 -20.96
N THR A 262 -22.36 6.41 -22.22
CA THR A 262 -21.31 7.31 -22.71
C THR A 262 -21.37 8.68 -22.01
N GLY A 263 -22.56 9.24 -21.84
CA GLY A 263 -22.77 10.48 -21.08
C GLY A 263 -22.38 10.35 -19.61
N LEU A 264 -22.75 9.24 -18.96
CA LEU A 264 -22.37 8.95 -17.58
C LEU A 264 -20.85 8.75 -17.43
N HIS A 265 -20.23 8.04 -18.37
CA HIS A 265 -18.79 7.78 -18.41
C HIS A 265 -17.99 9.08 -18.46
N LYS A 266 -18.37 10.01 -19.34
CA LYS A 266 -17.68 11.31 -19.52
C LYS A 266 -18.02 12.32 -18.42
N GLY A 267 -19.23 12.24 -17.88
CA GLY A 267 -19.73 13.19 -16.89
C GLY A 267 -19.58 12.69 -15.45
N VAL A 268 -20.66 12.10 -14.93
CA VAL A 268 -20.81 11.81 -13.48
C VAL A 268 -19.74 10.84 -12.98
N ILE A 269 -19.49 9.74 -13.70
CA ILE A 269 -18.57 8.70 -13.24
C ILE A 269 -17.14 9.24 -13.25
N PHE A 270 -16.72 9.89 -14.34
CA PHE A 270 -15.39 10.48 -14.45
C PHE A 270 -15.14 11.57 -13.39
N ASN A 271 -16.06 12.52 -13.22
CA ASN A 271 -15.92 13.58 -12.22
C ASN A 271 -15.88 13.04 -10.79
N THR A 272 -16.63 11.97 -10.51
CA THR A 272 -16.58 11.28 -9.20
C THR A 272 -15.20 10.65 -8.99
N LEU A 273 -14.69 9.91 -9.98
CA LEU A 273 -13.36 9.31 -9.92
C LEU A 273 -12.27 10.38 -9.74
N LEU A 274 -12.34 11.47 -10.50
CA LEU A 274 -11.39 12.58 -10.42
C LEU A 274 -11.41 13.24 -9.03
N THR A 275 -12.60 13.44 -8.46
CA THR A 275 -12.76 13.97 -7.10
C THR A 275 -12.14 13.04 -6.06
N LEU A 276 -12.43 11.74 -6.14
CA LEU A 276 -11.87 10.73 -5.22
C LEU A 276 -10.34 10.65 -5.34
N ALA A 277 -9.79 10.73 -6.55
CA ALA A 277 -8.35 10.78 -6.79
C ALA A 277 -7.72 12.05 -6.19
N GLY A 278 -8.37 13.21 -6.36
CA GLY A 278 -7.96 14.48 -5.74
C GLY A 278 -7.94 14.39 -4.21
N VAL A 279 -9.02 13.90 -3.61
CA VAL A 279 -9.11 13.66 -2.14
C VAL A 279 -8.01 12.71 -1.67
N HIS A 280 -7.74 11.64 -2.41
CA HIS A 280 -6.67 10.70 -2.09
C HIS A 280 -5.29 11.36 -2.07
N ILE A 281 -4.96 12.17 -3.08
CA ILE A 281 -3.69 12.89 -3.17
C ILE A 281 -3.59 13.93 -2.05
N LEU A 282 -4.65 14.70 -1.82
CA LEU A 282 -4.72 15.68 -0.72
C LEU A 282 -4.54 15.02 0.64
N ALA A 283 -5.13 13.83 0.85
CA ALA A 283 -4.93 13.07 2.07
C ALA A 283 -3.46 12.65 2.23
N ALA A 284 -2.77 12.20 1.18
CA ALA A 284 -1.35 11.87 1.26
C ALA A 284 -0.50 13.08 1.69
N PHE A 285 -0.80 14.28 1.17
CA PHE A 285 -0.14 15.52 1.58
C PHE A 285 -0.52 15.95 3.01
N PHE A 286 -1.77 15.78 3.41
CA PHE A 286 -2.21 16.02 4.79
C PHE A 286 -1.42 15.16 5.78
N TYR A 287 -1.23 13.87 5.49
CA TYR A 287 -0.40 13.02 6.35
C TYR A 287 1.06 13.46 6.36
N LEU A 288 1.60 13.84 5.20
CA LEU A 288 2.98 14.31 5.10
C LEU A 288 3.23 15.60 5.92
N ILE A 289 2.33 16.57 5.83
CA ILE A 289 2.54 17.92 6.38
C ILE A 289 1.99 18.03 7.82
N VAL A 290 0.74 17.60 8.03
CA VAL A 290 0.03 17.78 9.31
C VAL A 290 0.36 16.65 10.28
N LYS A 291 0.28 15.40 9.82
CA LYS A 291 0.63 14.23 10.65
C LYS A 291 2.12 13.97 10.73
N ARG A 292 2.93 14.63 9.89
CA ARG A 292 4.38 14.41 9.75
C ARG A 292 4.72 12.94 9.48
N GLU A 293 3.80 12.24 8.81
CA GLU A 293 3.92 10.84 8.42
C GLU A 293 4.03 10.74 6.91
N ASN A 294 5.21 10.32 6.44
CA ASN A 294 5.45 10.21 5.00
C ASN A 294 4.87 8.90 4.45
N LEU A 295 3.67 8.98 3.86
CA LEU A 295 3.01 7.87 3.18
C LEU A 295 3.51 7.65 1.74
N ILE A 296 4.09 8.68 1.13
CA ILE A 296 4.56 8.67 -0.27
C ILE A 296 5.83 7.83 -0.41
N ARG A 297 6.79 8.00 0.49
CA ARG A 297 8.09 7.31 0.46
C ARG A 297 7.95 5.78 0.53
N PRO A 298 7.12 5.20 1.42
CA PRO A 298 6.81 3.77 1.37
C PRO A 298 6.22 3.35 0.03
N MET A 299 5.42 4.18 -0.64
CA MET A 299 4.80 3.82 -1.90
C MET A 299 5.78 3.80 -3.09
N VAL A 300 6.86 4.57 -3.02
CA VAL A 300 7.93 4.56 -4.03
C VAL A 300 8.97 3.48 -3.71
N LEU A 301 9.52 3.50 -2.49
CA LEU A 301 10.65 2.65 -2.09
C LEU A 301 10.24 1.31 -1.48
N GLY A 302 8.98 1.14 -1.09
CA GLY A 302 8.46 -0.03 -0.40
C GLY A 302 8.78 -0.09 1.09
N ARG A 303 9.52 0.88 1.65
CA ARG A 303 10.07 0.81 3.01
C ARG A 303 9.50 1.90 3.92
N LYS A 304 9.24 1.53 5.19
CA LYS A 304 8.87 2.44 6.28
C LYS A 304 9.89 2.33 7.40
N THR A 305 10.28 3.46 7.98
CA THR A 305 11.15 3.50 9.16
C THR A 305 10.30 3.40 10.41
N LEU A 306 10.60 2.43 11.27
CA LEU A 306 9.94 2.23 12.55
C LEU A 306 10.83 2.74 13.68
N PRO A 307 10.24 3.34 14.74
CA PRO A 307 10.98 3.70 15.93
C PRO A 307 11.65 2.49 16.59
N ALA A 308 12.79 2.77 17.24
CA ALA A 308 13.55 1.90 18.13
C ALA A 308 12.74 0.85 18.90
N HIS A 309 11.68 1.32 19.55
CA HIS A 309 10.87 0.56 20.51
C HIS A 309 9.61 -0.03 19.88
N SER A 310 9.51 -0.05 18.55
CA SER A 310 8.34 -0.60 17.85
C SER A 310 8.34 -2.13 17.85
N THR A 311 7.38 -2.72 18.55
CA THR A 311 7.11 -4.17 18.59
C THR A 311 6.43 -4.69 17.31
N ALA A 312 6.18 -3.83 16.32
CA ALA A 312 5.40 -4.18 15.14
C ALA A 312 6.16 -5.14 14.21
N GLN A 313 5.63 -6.33 13.95
CA GLN A 313 6.33 -7.33 13.12
C GLN A 313 6.39 -6.93 11.64
N ALA A 314 7.45 -7.35 10.94
CA ALA A 314 7.54 -7.13 9.50
C ALA A 314 6.48 -8.00 8.78
N PRO A 315 5.74 -7.45 7.81
CA PRO A 315 4.70 -8.19 7.11
C PRO A 315 5.28 -9.31 6.24
N ARG A 316 4.53 -10.40 6.07
CA ARG A 316 4.89 -11.49 5.18
C ARG A 316 4.66 -11.08 3.73
N LEU A 317 5.74 -10.97 2.97
CA LEU A 317 5.70 -10.62 1.56
C LEU A 317 5.58 -11.89 0.69
N ALA A 318 4.72 -11.81 -0.32
CA ALA A 318 4.60 -12.85 -1.33
C ALA A 318 5.86 -12.90 -2.21
N ARG A 319 6.11 -14.06 -2.81
CA ARG A 319 7.23 -14.26 -3.74
C ARG A 319 7.01 -13.41 -5.01
N PRO A 320 8.05 -12.75 -5.54
CA PRO A 320 7.89 -11.82 -6.67
C PRO A 320 7.42 -12.50 -7.97
N TRP A 321 7.77 -13.78 -8.19
CA TRP A 321 7.32 -14.53 -9.38
C TRP A 321 5.80 -14.75 -9.41
N LEU A 322 5.14 -14.82 -8.25
CA LEU A 322 3.69 -14.91 -8.18
C LEU A 322 3.05 -13.64 -8.74
N GLY A 323 3.69 -12.48 -8.52
CA GLY A 323 3.25 -11.20 -9.09
C GLY A 323 3.28 -11.23 -10.61
N TRP A 324 4.34 -11.80 -11.20
CA TRP A 324 4.44 -11.98 -12.66
C TRP A 324 3.38 -12.93 -13.20
N LEU A 325 3.13 -14.05 -12.54
CA LEU A 325 2.08 -14.99 -12.94
C LEU A 325 0.69 -14.31 -12.94
N VAL A 326 0.36 -13.59 -11.88
CA VAL A 326 -0.91 -12.86 -11.79
C VAL A 326 -1.00 -11.75 -12.85
N ALA A 327 0.10 -11.05 -13.12
CA ALA A 327 0.16 -10.04 -14.18
C ALA A 327 -0.06 -10.65 -15.57
N LEU A 328 0.50 -11.84 -15.85
CA LEU A 328 0.26 -12.55 -17.11
C LEU A 328 -1.20 -12.99 -17.25
N VAL A 329 -1.81 -13.51 -16.18
CA VAL A 329 -3.24 -13.86 -16.17
C VAL A 329 -4.11 -12.63 -16.43
N ALA A 330 -3.80 -11.51 -15.77
CA ALA A 330 -4.54 -10.26 -15.93
C ALA A 330 -4.37 -9.66 -17.33
N ALA A 331 -3.16 -9.71 -17.89
CA ALA A 331 -2.89 -9.30 -19.27
C ALA A 331 -3.62 -10.19 -20.27
N GLY A 332 -3.64 -11.52 -20.04
CA GLY A 332 -4.40 -12.47 -20.86
C GLY A 332 -5.91 -12.19 -20.84
N ALA A 333 -6.46 -11.86 -19.67
CA ALA A 333 -7.87 -11.47 -19.54
C ALA A 333 -8.19 -10.18 -20.31
N ALA A 334 -7.34 -9.14 -20.17
CA ALA A 334 -7.50 -7.89 -20.91
C ALA A 334 -7.33 -8.07 -22.43
N TRP A 335 -6.39 -8.92 -22.85
CA TRP A 335 -6.18 -9.25 -24.26
C TRP A 335 -7.34 -10.05 -24.84
N GLY A 336 -7.89 -11.01 -24.08
CA GLY A 336 -9.10 -11.75 -24.48
C GLY A 336 -10.28 -10.82 -24.73
N LEU A 337 -10.45 -9.79 -23.89
CA LEU A 337 -11.46 -8.76 -24.10
C LEU A 337 -11.19 -7.91 -25.35
N TYR A 338 -9.93 -7.51 -25.58
CA TYR A 338 -9.54 -6.78 -26.79
C TYR A 338 -9.82 -7.58 -28.07
N ARG A 339 -9.65 -8.91 -28.03
CA ARG A 339 -9.93 -9.81 -29.17
C ARG A 339 -11.40 -9.96 -29.52
N LEU A 340 -12.32 -9.49 -28.67
CA LEU A 340 -13.76 -9.47 -28.95
C LEU A 340 -14.20 -8.23 -29.76
N MET A 341 -13.29 -7.28 -30.00
CA MET A 341 -13.48 -6.11 -30.89
C MET A 341 -13.22 -6.47 -32.35
#